data_AF-A0AAE1TBK7-F1
#
_entry.id   AF-A0AAE1TBK7-F1
#
_cell.length_a   1.000
_cell.length_b   1.000
_cell.length_c   1.000
_cell.angle_alpha   90.00
_cell.angle_beta   90.00
_cell.angle_gamma   90.00
#
_symmetry.space_group_name_H-M   'P 1'
#
loop_
_entity.id
_entity.type
_entity.pdbx_description
1 polymer ?
#
loop_
_entity_poly.entity_id
_entity_poly.type
_entity_poly.pdbx_seq_one_letter_code
_entity_poly.pdbx_strand_id
1 'polypeptide(L)'
;MFSSSQAAVVILCSICVHLRLVLFVMNKYFQDFANGPRFQDLCQAGVKGLITAIDRFEPKRKFRLSTYGLFWIRHAIIRSMTLSSITKVSFGLESVRVEIQRTKQELLFELQRSATDEEIIERVGISLERYHEVMKVSKPISSLHARHEVTQKEFINAIADVDGVEGDNRRQPALLRLALDDVLDSLKPKEGLVIRQRYGLDGRGDRTLGEIAGNLNMSREMVRKHEMKALMKLKHPTRVDYLRRCIFK
;
A
#
# COMPACT_ATOMS: atom_id res chain seq x y z
N MET A 1 22.59 -37.93 23.49
CA MET A 1 22.34 -37.38 22.14
C MET A 1 21.18 -38.18 21.55
N PHE A 2 19.97 -37.63 21.55
CA PHE A 2 18.85 -38.25 20.81
C PHE A 2 19.15 -38.10 19.31
N SER A 3 18.95 -39.16 18.53
CA SER A 3 19.06 -39.05 17.06
C SER A 3 18.02 -38.05 16.55
N SER A 4 18.32 -37.34 15.46
CA SER A 4 17.40 -36.35 14.87
C SER A 4 15.98 -36.93 14.62
N SER A 5 15.89 -38.24 14.39
CA SER A 5 14.61 -38.94 14.24
C SER A 5 13.84 -39.12 15.56
N GLN A 6 14.52 -39.35 16.68
CA GLN A 6 13.87 -39.47 18.00
C GLN A 6 13.37 -38.12 18.51
N ALA A 7 14.11 -37.03 18.25
CA ALA A 7 13.68 -35.68 18.61
C ALA A 7 12.38 -35.30 17.88
N ALA A 8 12.27 -35.60 16.59
CA ALA A 8 11.06 -35.33 15.81
C ALA A 8 9.83 -36.08 16.34
N VAL A 9 9.99 -37.36 16.72
CA VAL A 9 8.90 -38.18 17.27
C VAL A 9 8.42 -37.65 18.63
N VAL A 10 9.35 -37.21 19.50
CA VAL A 10 9.02 -36.60 20.80
C VAL A 10 8.27 -35.27 20.63
N ILE A 11 8.68 -34.45 19.66
CA ILE A 11 8.01 -33.20 19.33
C ILE A 11 6.59 -33.48 18.82
N LEU A 12 6.43 -34.41 17.87
CA LEU A 12 5.13 -34.77 17.30
C LEU A 12 4.17 -35.29 18.39
N CYS A 13 4.65 -36.15 19.28
CA CYS A 13 3.87 -36.67 20.40
C CYS A 13 3.46 -35.56 21.38
N SER A 14 4.38 -34.65 21.69
CA SER A 14 4.10 -33.50 22.56
C SER A 14 3.05 -32.55 21.97
N ILE A 15 3.05 -32.36 20.64
CA ILE A 15 2.04 -31.55 19.94
C ILE A 15 0.65 -32.19 20.05
N CYS A 16 0.54 -33.50 19.80
CA CYS A 16 -0.74 -34.22 19.88
C CYS A 16 -1.37 -34.13 21.28
N VAL A 17 -0.56 -34.24 22.34
CA VAL A 17 -1.03 -34.14 23.73
C VAL A 17 -1.52 -32.73 24.07
N HIS A 18 -0.87 -31.70 23.53
CA HIS A 18 -1.17 -30.29 23.85
C HIS A 18 -2.07 -29.58 22.84
N LEU A 19 -2.60 -30.27 21.83
CA LEU A 19 -3.52 -29.67 20.86
C LEU A 19 -4.79 -29.10 21.52
N ARG A 20 -5.27 -29.76 22.59
CA ARG A 20 -6.40 -29.29 23.41
C ARG A 20 -6.13 -27.93 24.08
N LEU A 21 -4.87 -27.60 24.35
CA LEU A 21 -4.50 -26.29 24.88
C LEU A 21 -4.77 -25.19 23.86
N VAL A 22 -4.46 -25.41 22.58
CA VAL A 22 -4.70 -24.42 21.51
C VAL A 22 -6.20 -24.10 21.42
N LEU A 23 -7.05 -25.12 21.42
CA LEU A 23 -8.51 -24.96 21.42
C LEU A 23 -9.00 -24.21 22.66
N PHE A 24 -8.46 -24.53 23.84
CA PHE A 24 -8.80 -23.81 25.08
C PHE A 24 -8.44 -22.31 25.01
N VAL A 25 -7.25 -21.98 24.49
CA VAL A 25 -6.83 -20.58 24.33
C VAL A 25 -7.72 -19.84 23.35
N MET A 26 -8.08 -20.48 22.24
CA MET A 26 -8.98 -19.89 21.24
C MET A 26 -10.36 -19.60 21.83
N ASN A 27 -10.98 -20.57 22.51
CA ASN A 27 -12.31 -20.37 23.10
C ASN A 27 -12.31 -19.34 24.22
N LYS A 28 -11.22 -19.22 24.99
CA LYS A 28 -11.13 -18.27 26.11
C LYS A 28 -10.86 -16.83 25.69
N TYR A 29 -10.00 -16.62 24.69
CA TYR A 29 -9.51 -15.28 24.34
C TYR A 29 -9.99 -14.77 22.98
N PHE A 30 -10.52 -15.64 22.13
CA PHE A 30 -10.94 -15.34 20.76
C PHE A 30 -12.32 -15.96 20.49
N GLN A 31 -13.23 -15.87 21.47
CA GLN A 31 -14.56 -16.49 21.41
C GLN A 31 -15.36 -16.07 20.16
N ASP A 32 -15.25 -14.80 19.76
CA ASP A 32 -15.92 -14.26 18.56
C ASP A 32 -15.43 -14.93 17.25
N PHE A 33 -14.18 -15.40 17.24
CA PHE A 33 -13.55 -16.03 16.08
C PHE A 33 -13.63 -17.56 16.11
N ALA A 34 -14.08 -18.14 17.23
CA ALA A 34 -14.19 -19.59 17.41
C ALA A 34 -15.20 -20.23 16.44
N ASN A 35 -16.26 -19.48 16.06
CA ASN A 35 -17.28 -19.92 15.10
C ASN A 35 -17.14 -19.25 13.72
N GLY A 36 -16.04 -18.54 13.49
CA GLY A 36 -15.83 -17.76 12.27
C GLY A 36 -15.23 -18.58 11.12
N PRO A 37 -15.34 -18.11 9.86
CA PRO A 37 -14.76 -18.76 8.69
C PRO A 37 -13.23 -18.87 8.74
N ARG A 38 -12.57 -18.08 9.60
CA ARG A 38 -11.11 -18.08 9.81
C ARG A 38 -10.65 -19.00 10.94
N PHE A 39 -11.54 -19.78 11.55
CA PHE A 39 -11.21 -20.61 12.72
C PHE A 39 -10.06 -21.58 12.43
N GLN A 40 -10.10 -22.28 11.29
CA GLN A 40 -9.06 -23.24 10.92
C GLN A 40 -7.68 -22.57 10.76
N ASP A 41 -7.63 -21.40 10.14
CA ASP A 41 -6.39 -20.64 9.96
C ASP A 41 -5.80 -20.21 11.31
N LEU A 42 -6.65 -19.74 12.22
CA LEU A 42 -6.23 -19.36 13.57
C LEU A 42 -5.78 -20.56 14.40
N CYS A 43 -6.44 -21.72 14.26
CA CYS A 43 -5.98 -22.98 14.85
C CYS A 43 -4.57 -23.34 14.37
N GLN A 44 -4.33 -23.28 13.06
CA GLN A 44 -3.02 -23.58 12.47
C GLN A 44 -1.94 -22.61 12.97
N ALA A 45 -2.27 -21.32 13.06
CA ALA A 45 -1.38 -20.33 13.64
C ALA A 45 -1.07 -20.63 15.12
N GLY A 46 -2.06 -21.05 15.89
CA GLY A 46 -1.90 -21.48 17.29
C GLY A 46 -1.01 -22.72 17.43
N VAL A 47 -1.16 -23.72 16.54
CA VAL A 47 -0.28 -24.91 16.48
C VAL A 47 1.15 -24.50 16.16
N LYS A 48 1.36 -23.59 15.21
CA LYS A 48 2.70 -23.04 14.93
C LYS A 48 3.30 -22.37 16.16
N GLY A 49 2.50 -21.61 16.91
CA GLY A 49 2.89 -21.02 18.20
C GLY A 49 3.32 -22.07 19.22
N LEU A 50 2.54 -23.15 19.38
CA LEU A 50 2.86 -24.28 20.26
C LEU A 50 4.18 -24.97 19.88
N ILE A 51 4.45 -25.18 18.59
CA ILE A 51 5.72 -25.77 18.12
C ILE A 51 6.90 -24.90 18.58
N THR A 52 6.84 -23.58 18.33
CA THR A 52 7.86 -22.64 18.83
C THR A 52 8.02 -22.65 20.35
N ALA A 53 6.93 -22.88 21.09
CA ALA A 53 6.98 -22.98 22.54
C ALA A 53 7.73 -24.24 22.99
N ILE A 54 7.46 -25.39 22.36
CA ILE A 54 8.11 -26.68 22.64
C ILE A 54 9.61 -26.58 22.30
N ASP A 55 9.96 -26.03 21.14
CA ASP A 55 11.36 -25.90 20.70
C ASP A 55 12.20 -25.03 21.65
N ARG A 56 11.59 -24.03 22.28
CA ARG A 56 12.25 -23.09 23.19
C ARG A 56 12.07 -23.44 24.67
N PHE A 57 11.36 -24.53 24.98
CA PHE A 57 11.04 -24.87 26.36
C PHE A 57 12.22 -25.55 27.05
N GLU A 58 12.66 -24.97 28.16
CA GLU A 58 13.70 -25.55 29.02
C GLU A 58 13.06 -26.33 30.18
N PRO A 59 13.11 -27.68 30.20
CA PRO A 59 12.49 -28.47 31.26
C PRO A 59 13.18 -28.32 32.63
N LYS A 60 14.38 -27.71 32.66
CA LYS A 60 15.10 -27.40 33.91
C LYS A 60 14.45 -26.28 34.71
N ARG A 61 13.63 -25.43 34.07
CA ARG A 61 12.88 -24.38 34.75
C ARG A 61 11.62 -24.99 35.38
N LYS A 62 11.31 -24.63 36.63
CA LYS A 62 10.17 -25.17 37.42
C LYS A 62 8.76 -24.75 36.91
N PHE A 63 8.61 -24.43 35.62
CA PHE A 63 7.35 -24.00 35.02
C PHE A 63 6.75 -25.10 34.14
N ARG A 64 5.41 -25.22 34.16
CA ARG A 64 4.70 -26.17 33.29
C ARG A 64 4.70 -25.67 31.85
N LEU A 65 4.87 -26.57 30.88
CA LEU A 65 4.81 -26.25 29.45
C LEU A 65 3.50 -25.54 29.07
N SER A 66 2.36 -25.92 29.68
CA SER A 66 1.06 -25.29 29.40
C SER A 66 1.04 -23.79 29.72
N THR A 67 1.70 -23.37 30.79
CA THR A 67 1.78 -21.96 31.20
C THR A 67 2.67 -21.17 30.25
N TYR A 68 3.79 -21.75 29.81
CA TYR A 68 4.69 -21.12 28.85
C TYR A 68 4.08 -21.06 27.44
N GLY A 69 3.48 -22.17 27.00
CA GLY A 69 2.83 -22.30 25.69
C GLY A 69 1.67 -21.34 25.50
N LEU A 70 0.93 -21.00 26.57
CA LEU A 70 -0.15 -20.01 26.52
C LEU A 70 0.29 -18.69 25.87
N PHE A 71 1.45 -18.16 26.26
CA PHE A 71 1.99 -16.91 25.73
C PHE A 71 2.28 -17.00 24.23
N TRP A 72 2.98 -18.07 23.82
CA TRP A 72 3.36 -18.28 22.43
C TRP A 72 2.18 -18.56 21.50
N ILE A 73 1.20 -19.34 21.97
CA ILE A 73 -0.04 -19.60 21.22
C ILE A 73 -0.80 -18.29 21.01
N ARG A 74 -1.04 -17.51 22.08
CA ARG A 74 -1.75 -16.23 21.98
C ARG A 74 -1.02 -15.25 21.05
N HIS A 75 0.30 -15.13 21.18
CA HIS A 75 1.10 -14.26 20.33
C HIS A 75 1.05 -14.68 18.86
N ALA A 76 1.16 -15.99 18.56
CA ALA A 76 1.10 -16.49 17.20
C ALA A 76 -0.26 -16.23 16.53
N ILE A 77 -1.36 -16.37 17.28
CA ILE A 77 -2.71 -16.06 16.79
C ILE A 77 -2.84 -14.56 16.48
N ILE A 78 -2.48 -13.67 17.41
CA ILE A 78 -2.55 -12.21 17.20
C ILE A 78 -1.68 -11.79 16.00
N ARG A 79 -0.48 -12.36 15.90
CA ARG A 79 0.41 -12.12 14.76
C ARG A 79 -0.20 -12.59 13.43
N SER A 80 -0.88 -13.72 13.42
CA SER A 80 -1.57 -14.21 12.22
C SER A 80 -2.72 -13.30 11.82
N MET A 81 -3.50 -12.81 12.79
CA MET A 81 -4.62 -11.90 12.51
C MET A 81 -4.15 -10.59 11.88
N THR A 82 -3.05 -10.03 12.39
CA THR A 82 -2.45 -8.79 11.87
C THR A 82 -1.75 -8.96 10.53
N LEU A 83 -1.21 -10.15 10.23
CA LEU A 83 -0.55 -10.41 8.95
C LEU A 83 -1.55 -10.77 7.83
N SER A 84 -2.64 -11.44 8.18
CA SER A 84 -3.69 -11.86 7.22
C SER A 84 -4.72 -10.77 6.92
N SER A 85 -4.66 -9.61 7.57
CA SER A 85 -5.53 -8.48 7.23
C SER A 85 -5.12 -7.87 5.88
N ILE A 86 -6.12 -7.49 5.07
CA ILE A 86 -5.91 -6.87 3.75
C ILE A 86 -5.07 -5.60 3.88
N THR A 87 -5.33 -4.80 4.92
CA THR A 87 -4.49 -3.67 5.33
C THR A 87 -3.42 -4.14 6.31
N LYS A 88 -2.15 -3.90 5.97
CA LYS A 88 -1.04 -4.13 6.90
C LYS A 88 -1.02 -2.99 7.92
N VAL A 89 -1.27 -3.32 9.17
CA VAL A 89 -1.27 -2.36 10.28
C VAL A 89 -0.03 -2.60 11.12
N SER A 90 0.67 -1.55 11.53
CA SER A 90 1.81 -1.68 12.44
C SER A 90 1.32 -2.14 13.82
N PHE A 91 2.15 -2.92 14.52
CA PHE A 91 1.78 -3.46 15.83
C PHE A 91 1.41 -2.36 16.85
N GLY A 92 2.11 -1.22 16.81
CA GLY A 92 1.84 -0.09 17.69
C GLY A 92 0.55 0.69 17.36
N LEU A 93 0.02 0.58 16.15
CA LEU A 93 -1.31 1.12 15.81
C LEU A 93 -2.41 0.14 16.22
N GLU A 94 -2.17 -1.17 16.10
CA GLU A 94 -3.13 -2.19 16.54
C GLU A 94 -3.33 -2.20 18.06
N SER A 95 -2.25 -2.01 18.84
CA SER A 95 -2.37 -1.92 20.30
C SER A 95 -3.26 -0.75 20.73
N VAL A 96 -3.10 0.40 20.09
CA VAL A 96 -3.91 1.60 20.35
C VAL A 96 -5.36 1.38 19.91
N ARG A 97 -5.60 0.67 18.79
CA ARG A 97 -6.97 0.32 18.37
C ARG A 97 -7.70 -0.52 19.43
N VAL A 98 -7.05 -1.56 19.96
CA VAL A 98 -7.65 -2.42 20.99
C VAL A 98 -7.96 -1.62 22.26
N GLU A 99 -7.07 -0.70 22.63
CA GLU A 99 -7.27 0.19 23.76
C GLU A 99 -8.48 1.13 23.55
N ILE A 100 -8.56 1.79 22.38
CA ILE A 100 -9.71 2.60 21.98
C ILE A 100 -11.01 1.80 22.03
N GLN A 101 -11.01 0.57 21.50
CA GLN A 101 -12.19 -0.30 21.50
C GLN A 101 -12.65 -0.62 22.93
N ARG A 102 -11.71 -0.92 23.82
CA ARG A 102 -11.98 -1.20 25.23
C ARG A 102 -12.53 0.03 25.94
N THR A 103 -11.89 1.19 25.80
CA THR A 103 -12.35 2.44 26.39
C THR A 103 -13.73 2.84 25.89
N LYS A 104 -14.01 2.62 24.60
CA LYS A 104 -15.34 2.86 24.03
C LYS A 104 -16.42 1.98 24.68
N GLN A 105 -16.11 0.72 24.99
CA GLN A 105 -17.04 -0.15 25.72
C GLN A 105 -17.22 0.31 27.17
N GLU A 106 -16.14 0.64 27.87
CA GLU A 106 -16.17 1.15 29.25
C GLU A 106 -17.02 2.42 29.35
N LEU A 107 -16.77 3.41 28.48
CA LEU A 107 -17.55 4.66 28.43
C LEU A 107 -19.01 4.45 28.03
N LEU A 108 -19.30 3.46 27.17
CA LEU A 108 -20.67 3.11 26.81
C LEU A 108 -21.46 2.62 28.04
N PHE A 109 -20.82 1.82 28.90
CA PHE A 109 -21.45 1.36 30.14
C PHE A 109 -21.62 2.49 31.15
N GLU A 110 -20.62 3.36 31.31
CA GLU A 110 -20.65 4.47 32.27
C GLU A 110 -21.66 5.57 31.88
N LEU A 111 -21.65 5.97 30.62
CA LEU A 111 -22.44 7.11 30.14
C LEU A 111 -23.83 6.71 29.61
N GLN A 112 -24.08 5.42 29.42
CA GLN A 112 -25.29 4.86 28.78
C GLN A 112 -25.59 5.49 27.39
N ARG A 113 -24.59 6.09 26.77
CA ARG A 113 -24.62 6.66 25.42
C ARG A 113 -23.33 6.31 24.69
N SER A 114 -23.31 6.48 23.38
CA SER A 114 -22.07 6.43 22.61
C SER A 114 -21.14 7.56 23.03
N ALA A 115 -19.89 7.20 23.34
CA ALA A 115 -18.84 8.15 23.73
C ALA A 115 -18.43 9.04 22.55
N THR A 116 -18.12 10.31 22.84
CA THR A 116 -17.64 11.28 21.87
C THR A 116 -16.14 11.05 21.58
N ASP A 117 -15.67 11.39 20.38
CA ASP A 117 -14.25 11.18 20.01
C ASP A 117 -13.29 11.89 21.00
N GLU A 118 -13.65 13.10 21.45
CA GLU A 118 -12.88 13.87 22.44
C GLU A 118 -12.75 13.16 23.79
N GLU A 119 -13.84 12.55 24.28
CA GLU A 119 -13.86 11.82 25.56
C GLU A 119 -13.00 10.56 25.49
N ILE A 120 -12.99 9.88 24.33
CA ILE A 120 -12.15 8.71 24.10
C ILE A 120 -10.68 9.13 24.08
N ILE A 121 -10.34 10.22 23.39
CA ILE A 121 -8.97 10.75 23.31
C ILE A 121 -8.45 11.13 24.69
N GLU A 122 -9.25 11.85 25.48
CA GLU A 122 -8.89 12.28 26.83
C GLU A 122 -8.66 11.08 27.76
N ARG A 123 -9.52 10.05 27.66
CA ARG A 123 -9.42 8.86 28.51
C ARG A 123 -8.23 7.96 28.17
N VAL A 124 -7.89 7.85 26.88
CA VAL A 124 -6.73 7.04 26.40
C VAL A 124 -5.41 7.83 26.51
N GLY A 125 -5.46 9.17 26.53
CA GLY A 125 -4.27 10.02 26.67
C GLY A 125 -3.39 10.07 25.42
N ILE A 126 -3.98 10.03 24.24
CA ILE A 126 -3.28 10.06 22.94
C ILE A 126 -3.48 11.41 22.22
N SER A 127 -2.61 11.73 21.26
CA SER A 127 -2.81 12.91 20.41
C SER A 127 -3.97 12.70 19.42
N LEU A 128 -4.66 13.78 19.09
CA LEU A 128 -5.75 13.79 18.11
C LEU A 128 -5.30 13.29 16.73
N GLU A 129 -4.10 13.65 16.30
CA GLU A 129 -3.50 13.16 15.04
C GLU A 129 -3.39 11.63 15.03
N ARG A 130 -2.87 11.05 16.12
CA ARG A 130 -2.70 9.60 16.25
C ARG A 130 -4.04 8.87 16.32
N TYR A 131 -5.05 9.46 16.97
CA TYR A 131 -6.42 8.93 16.96
C TYR A 131 -6.97 8.86 15.53
N HIS A 132 -6.85 9.93 14.75
CA HIS A 132 -7.32 9.96 13.37
C HIS A 132 -6.57 8.98 12.46
N GLU A 133 -5.26 8.80 12.65
CA GLU A 133 -4.50 7.77 11.94
C GLU A 133 -5.05 6.37 12.22
N VAL A 134 -5.25 6.03 13.49
CA VAL A 134 -5.80 4.71 13.88
C VAL A 134 -7.20 4.52 13.30
N MET A 135 -8.05 5.54 13.38
CA MET A 135 -9.42 5.48 12.86
C MET A 135 -9.47 5.34 11.34
N LYS A 136 -8.56 5.99 10.60
CA LYS A 136 -8.44 5.81 9.13
C LYS A 136 -8.10 4.37 8.78
N VAL A 137 -7.16 3.76 9.50
CA VAL A 137 -6.71 2.38 9.25
C VAL A 137 -7.74 1.35 9.75
N SER A 138 -8.55 1.71 10.74
CA SER A 138 -9.57 0.83 11.32
C SER A 138 -10.87 0.74 10.50
N LYS A 139 -11.02 1.55 9.44
CA LYS A 139 -12.25 1.50 8.62
C LYS A 139 -12.41 0.12 7.99
N PRO A 140 -13.58 -0.53 8.13
CA PRO A 140 -13.82 -1.82 7.51
C PRO A 140 -13.76 -1.69 5.99
N ILE A 141 -13.21 -2.70 5.34
CA ILE A 141 -13.11 -2.77 3.89
C ILE A 141 -14.37 -3.45 3.36
N SER A 142 -15.09 -2.76 2.48
CA SER A 142 -16.25 -3.32 1.78
C SER A 142 -15.82 -4.03 0.50
N SER A 143 -16.50 -5.13 0.17
CA SER A 143 -16.30 -5.78 -1.13
C SER A 143 -16.81 -4.88 -2.24
N LEU A 144 -16.03 -4.75 -3.31
CA LEU A 144 -16.45 -4.00 -4.50
C LEU A 144 -17.65 -4.62 -5.22
N HIS A 145 -17.83 -5.94 -5.07
CA HIS A 145 -18.98 -6.68 -5.60
C HIS A 145 -20.18 -6.67 -4.64
N ALA A 146 -20.04 -6.08 -3.44
CA ALA A 146 -21.19 -5.92 -2.57
C ALA A 146 -22.21 -5.00 -3.24
N ARG A 147 -23.50 -5.31 -3.05
CA ARG A 147 -24.61 -4.55 -3.61
C ARG A 147 -25.06 -3.49 -2.62
N HIS A 148 -25.37 -2.31 -3.14
CA HIS A 148 -25.99 -1.25 -2.35
C HIS A 148 -27.41 -1.68 -1.93
N GLU A 149 -27.78 -1.50 -0.66
CA GLU A 149 -29.06 -1.98 -0.10
C GLU A 149 -30.27 -1.43 -0.87
N VAL A 150 -30.24 -0.15 -1.22
CA VAL A 150 -31.35 0.55 -1.88
C VAL A 150 -31.32 0.38 -3.41
N THR A 151 -30.14 0.48 -4.00
CA THR A 151 -30.00 0.60 -5.47
C THR A 151 -29.75 -0.76 -6.13
N GLN A 152 -29.41 -1.79 -5.35
CA GLN A 152 -29.03 -3.14 -5.79
C GLN A 152 -27.87 -3.20 -6.79
N LYS A 153 -27.27 -2.05 -7.13
CA LYS A 153 -26.07 -1.94 -7.95
C LYS A 153 -24.84 -2.30 -7.12
N GLU A 154 -23.88 -2.92 -7.77
CA GLU A 154 -22.57 -3.21 -7.20
C GLU A 154 -21.78 -1.92 -6.94
N PHE A 155 -21.00 -1.89 -5.86
CA PHE A 155 -20.17 -0.72 -5.51
C PHE A 155 -19.16 -0.38 -6.61
N ILE A 156 -18.64 -1.36 -7.35
CA ILE A 156 -17.74 -1.12 -8.48
C ILE A 156 -18.31 -0.13 -9.48
N ASN A 157 -19.62 -0.19 -9.76
CA ASN A 157 -20.26 0.66 -10.75
C ASN A 157 -20.46 2.10 -10.28
N ALA A 158 -20.30 2.36 -8.97
CA ALA A 158 -20.36 3.70 -8.41
C ALA A 158 -18.98 4.39 -8.40
N ILE A 159 -17.90 3.64 -8.63
CA ILE A 159 -16.55 4.19 -8.68
C ILE A 159 -16.34 4.74 -10.09
N ALA A 160 -16.31 6.07 -10.20
CA ALA A 160 -15.93 6.72 -11.43
C ALA A 160 -14.42 6.57 -11.65
N ASP A 161 -14.04 6.17 -12.86
CA ASP A 161 -12.65 6.22 -13.29
C ASP A 161 -12.29 7.68 -13.59
N VAL A 162 -11.54 8.30 -12.68
CA VAL A 162 -11.10 9.69 -12.80
C VAL A 162 -10.00 9.82 -13.86
N ASP A 163 -9.24 8.76 -14.10
CA ASP A 163 -8.14 8.74 -15.08
C ASP A 163 -8.64 8.36 -16.50
N GLY A 164 -9.81 7.73 -16.60
CA GLY A 164 -10.39 7.24 -17.86
C GLY A 164 -11.09 8.28 -18.74
N VAL A 165 -11.34 9.50 -18.27
CA VAL A 165 -12.17 10.51 -18.97
C VAL A 165 -11.40 11.31 -20.05
N GLU A 166 -10.12 11.01 -20.29
CA GLU A 166 -9.32 11.70 -21.31
C GLU A 166 -9.48 11.14 -22.75
N GLY A 167 -10.67 10.64 -23.12
CA GLY A 167 -10.96 10.23 -24.50
C GLY A 167 -10.76 11.36 -25.51
N ASP A 168 -11.07 12.60 -25.12
CA ASP A 168 -10.88 13.81 -25.96
C ASP A 168 -9.46 14.38 -25.84
N ASN A 169 -8.87 14.33 -24.63
CA ASN A 169 -7.47 14.73 -24.38
C ASN A 169 -6.45 13.82 -25.07
N ARG A 170 -6.81 12.59 -25.52
CA ARG A 170 -5.92 11.75 -26.34
C ARG A 170 -5.81 12.18 -27.80
N ARG A 171 -6.76 12.96 -28.34
CA ARG A 171 -6.64 13.52 -29.71
C ARG A 171 -5.72 14.74 -29.75
N GLN A 172 -5.71 15.53 -28.67
CA GLN A 172 -4.86 16.71 -28.51
C GLN A 172 -3.34 16.45 -28.68
N PRO A 173 -2.71 15.39 -28.13
CA PRO A 173 -1.28 15.15 -28.29
C PRO A 173 -0.90 14.78 -29.72
N ALA A 174 -1.78 14.13 -30.49
CA ALA A 174 -1.49 13.79 -31.89
C ALA A 174 -1.49 15.02 -32.79
N LEU A 175 -2.49 15.89 -32.65
CA LEU A 175 -2.56 17.17 -33.37
C LEU A 175 -1.44 18.13 -32.95
N LEU A 176 -1.13 18.18 -31.65
CA LEU A 176 -0.02 18.97 -31.13
C LEU A 176 1.33 18.50 -31.68
N ARG A 177 1.54 17.18 -31.79
CA ARG A 177 2.75 16.61 -32.40
C ARG A 177 2.92 17.02 -33.85
N LEU A 178 1.85 16.93 -34.65
CA LEU A 178 1.87 17.36 -36.06
C LEU A 178 2.18 18.86 -36.18
N ALA A 179 1.52 19.70 -35.38
CA ALA A 179 1.77 21.14 -35.36
C ALA A 179 3.20 21.48 -34.91
N LEU A 180 3.75 20.72 -33.95
CA LEU A 180 5.12 20.87 -33.50
C LEU A 180 6.12 20.47 -34.61
N ASP A 181 5.85 19.40 -35.34
CA ASP A 181 6.68 18.98 -36.47
C ASP A 181 6.68 20.01 -37.61
N ASP A 182 5.52 20.57 -37.97
CA ASP A 182 5.42 21.65 -38.97
C ASP A 182 6.25 22.89 -38.57
N VAL A 183 6.20 23.27 -37.28
CA VAL A 183 6.98 24.41 -36.77
C VAL A 183 8.48 24.09 -36.75
N LEU A 184 8.88 22.86 -36.43
CA LEU A 184 10.28 22.44 -36.43
C LEU A 184 10.86 22.31 -37.84
N ASP A 185 10.06 21.89 -38.81
CA ASP A 185 10.47 21.79 -40.22
C ASP A 185 10.60 23.19 -40.88
N SER A 186 9.94 24.22 -40.32
CA SER A 186 10.14 25.62 -40.71
C SER A 186 11.48 26.24 -40.23
N LEU A 187 12.25 25.53 -39.38
CA LEU A 187 13.59 25.94 -38.96
C LEU A 187 14.64 25.44 -39.95
N LYS A 188 15.89 25.90 -39.77
CA LYS A 188 16.99 25.29 -40.53
C LYS A 188 17.13 23.82 -40.12
N PRO A 189 17.47 22.90 -41.04
CA PRO A 189 17.47 21.45 -40.78
C PRO A 189 18.37 21.07 -39.59
N LYS A 190 19.54 21.72 -39.44
CA LYS A 190 20.45 21.51 -38.30
C LYS A 190 19.90 22.04 -36.98
N GLU A 191 19.10 23.11 -36.99
CA GLU A 191 18.48 23.69 -35.79
C GLU A 191 17.31 22.83 -35.29
N GLY A 192 16.45 22.37 -36.21
CA GLY A 192 15.33 21.48 -35.90
C GLY A 192 15.78 20.12 -35.35
N LEU A 193 16.83 19.53 -35.95
CA LEU A 193 17.41 18.26 -35.47
C LEU A 193 17.99 18.35 -34.05
N VAL A 194 18.66 19.46 -33.72
CA VAL A 194 19.18 19.70 -32.36
C VAL A 194 18.03 19.76 -31.35
N ILE A 195 16.94 20.47 -31.66
CA ILE A 195 15.77 20.57 -30.77
C ILE A 195 15.06 19.21 -30.65
N ARG A 196 14.88 18.47 -31.76
CA ARG A 196 14.26 17.13 -31.74
C ARG A 196 15.02 16.16 -30.83
N GLN A 197 16.35 16.12 -30.91
CA GLN A 197 17.18 15.23 -30.08
C GLN A 197 17.32 15.74 -28.63
N ARG A 198 17.30 17.05 -28.41
CA ARG A 198 17.44 17.65 -27.07
C ARG A 198 16.24 17.37 -26.19
N TYR A 199 15.04 17.47 -26.76
CA TYR A 199 13.78 17.29 -26.03
C TYR A 199 13.12 15.92 -26.27
N GLY A 200 13.83 14.99 -26.94
CA GLY A 200 13.35 13.62 -27.17
C GLY A 200 12.10 13.53 -28.05
N LEU A 201 11.88 14.51 -28.93
CA LEU A 201 10.76 14.54 -29.86
C LEU A 201 10.89 13.48 -30.97
N ASP A 202 12.08 12.87 -31.09
CA ASP A 202 12.36 11.73 -31.99
C ASP A 202 12.05 10.36 -31.35
N GLY A 203 11.46 10.34 -30.16
CA GLY A 203 11.05 9.12 -29.45
C GLY A 203 12.20 8.34 -28.80
N ARG A 204 13.42 8.88 -28.77
CA ARG A 204 14.60 8.23 -28.16
C ARG A 204 15.06 8.87 -26.86
N GLY A 205 14.20 9.67 -26.22
CA GLY A 205 14.51 10.38 -24.98
C GLY A 205 15.37 11.63 -25.18
N ASP A 206 15.49 12.42 -24.12
CA ASP A 206 16.29 13.64 -24.08
C ASP A 206 17.79 13.32 -24.06
N ARG A 207 18.55 13.94 -24.98
CA ARG A 207 20.00 13.74 -25.07
C ARG A 207 20.79 14.90 -24.50
N THR A 208 21.96 14.57 -23.96
CA THR A 208 22.90 15.59 -23.51
C THR A 208 23.52 16.33 -24.71
N LEU A 209 23.96 17.59 -24.52
CA LEU A 209 24.63 18.36 -25.59
C LEU A 209 25.87 17.64 -26.15
N GLY A 210 26.53 16.80 -25.33
CA GLY A 210 27.69 16.00 -25.75
C GLY A 210 27.29 14.85 -26.68
N GLU A 211 26.22 14.13 -26.37
CA GLU A 211 25.68 13.08 -27.23
C GLU A 211 25.17 13.63 -28.57
N ILE A 212 24.50 14.79 -28.54
CA ILE A 212 24.02 15.46 -29.76
C ILE A 212 25.21 15.94 -30.62
N ALA A 213 26.27 16.44 -30.00
CA ALA A 213 27.50 16.83 -30.67
C ALA A 213 28.17 15.64 -31.39
N GLY A 214 28.22 14.47 -30.73
CA GLY A 214 28.69 13.22 -31.33
C GLY A 214 27.81 12.74 -32.50
N ASN A 215 26.48 12.79 -32.34
CA ASN A 215 25.55 12.35 -33.38
C ASN A 215 25.56 13.22 -34.65
N LEU A 216 25.80 14.53 -34.50
CA LEU A 216 25.75 15.49 -35.61
C LEU A 216 27.14 15.89 -36.11
N ASN A 217 28.22 15.30 -35.60
CA ASN A 217 29.61 15.66 -35.89
C ASN A 217 29.88 17.17 -35.76
N MET A 218 29.42 17.77 -34.67
CA MET A 218 29.59 19.20 -34.38
C MET A 218 30.24 19.41 -33.02
N SER A 219 30.92 20.54 -32.82
CA SER A 219 31.38 20.94 -31.48
C SER A 219 30.19 21.18 -30.55
N ARG A 220 30.35 20.85 -29.26
CA ARG A 220 29.35 21.09 -28.21
C ARG A 220 28.88 22.55 -28.15
N GLU A 221 29.80 23.49 -28.37
CA GLU A 221 29.47 24.92 -28.43
C GLU A 221 28.60 25.27 -29.64
N MET A 222 28.83 24.60 -30.77
CA MET A 222 28.02 24.78 -31.97
C MET A 222 26.61 24.25 -31.77
N VAL A 223 26.43 23.11 -31.10
CA VAL A 223 25.10 22.60 -30.70
C VAL A 223 24.37 23.62 -29.83
N ARG A 224 25.03 24.19 -28.82
CA ARG A 224 24.45 25.24 -27.95
C ARG A 224 24.06 26.50 -28.74
N LYS A 225 24.88 26.93 -29.70
CA LYS A 225 24.55 28.05 -30.58
C LYS A 225 23.32 27.77 -31.45
N HIS A 226 23.17 26.55 -31.97
CA HIS A 226 22.00 26.15 -32.76
C HIS A 226 20.75 26.05 -31.89
N GLU A 227 20.84 25.49 -30.68
CA GLU A 227 19.74 25.44 -29.70
C GLU A 227 19.24 26.84 -29.36
N MET A 228 20.14 27.77 -29.01
CA MET A 228 19.76 29.15 -28.65
C MET A 228 19.11 29.88 -29.83
N LYS A 229 19.64 29.73 -31.04
CA LYS A 229 19.05 30.31 -32.27
C LYS A 229 17.69 29.71 -32.59
N ALA A 230 17.52 28.39 -32.43
CA ALA A 230 16.26 27.71 -32.63
C ALA A 230 15.20 28.20 -31.61
N LEU A 231 15.55 28.25 -30.33
CA LEU A 231 14.65 28.75 -29.27
C LEU A 231 14.26 30.21 -29.48
N MET A 232 15.19 31.07 -29.92
CA MET A 232 14.87 32.46 -30.28
C MET A 232 13.84 32.54 -31.42
N LYS A 233 13.99 31.72 -32.46
CA LYS A 233 13.03 31.68 -33.59
C LYS A 233 11.69 31.07 -33.19
N LEU A 234 11.68 30.07 -32.31
CA LEU A 234 10.47 29.42 -31.79
C LEU A 234 9.67 30.36 -30.88
N LYS A 235 10.33 31.31 -30.19
CA LYS A 235 9.69 32.33 -29.35
C LYS A 235 8.98 33.45 -30.13
N HIS A 236 9.04 33.46 -31.46
CA HIS A 236 8.35 34.46 -32.26
C HIS A 236 6.82 34.34 -32.10
N PRO A 237 6.08 35.44 -31.88
CA PRO A 237 4.65 35.40 -31.53
C PRO A 237 3.81 34.61 -32.54
N THR A 238 4.06 34.77 -33.84
CA THR A 238 3.35 34.02 -34.90
C THR A 238 3.40 32.50 -34.74
N ARG A 239 4.53 31.95 -34.29
CA ARG A 239 4.70 30.49 -34.10
C ARG A 239 4.11 30.03 -32.77
N VAL A 240 4.24 30.86 -31.74
CA VAL A 240 3.64 30.61 -30.42
C VAL A 240 2.11 30.62 -30.51
N ASP A 241 1.54 31.57 -31.25
CA ASP A 241 0.09 31.69 -31.44
C ASP A 241 -0.47 30.53 -32.26
N TYR A 242 0.28 30.03 -33.26
CA TYR A 242 -0.06 28.80 -33.98
C TYR A 242 -0.12 27.58 -33.05
N LEU A 243 0.91 27.37 -32.22
CA LEU A 243 0.93 26.26 -31.25
C LEU A 243 -0.15 26.40 -30.17
N ARG A 244 -0.40 27.62 -29.66
CA ARG A 244 -1.50 27.88 -28.70
C ARG A 244 -2.87 27.54 -29.28
N ARG A 245 -3.09 27.82 -30.57
CA ARG A 245 -4.35 27.50 -31.26
C ARG A 245 -4.62 25.99 -31.33
N CYS A 246 -3.58 25.16 -31.33
CA CYS A 246 -3.68 23.71 -31.32
C CYS A 246 -3.85 23.10 -29.91
N ILE A 247 -3.54 23.85 -28.85
CA ILE A 247 -3.68 23.42 -27.44
C ILE A 247 -5.07 23.71 -26.89
N PHE A 248 -5.69 24.81 -27.31
CA PHE A 248 -6.97 25.30 -26.76
C PHE A 248 -8.19 25.03 -27.66
N LYS A 249 -8.06 24.12 -28.64
CA LYS A 249 -9.17 23.61 -29.45
C LYS A 249 -9.43 22.16 -29.08
#